data_AF-X1CAH2-F1
#
_entry.id   AF-X1CAH2-F1
#
_cell.length_a   1.000
_cell.length_b   1.000
_cell.length_c   1.000
_cell.angle_alpha   90.00
_cell.angle_beta   90.00
_cell.angle_gamma   90.00
#
_symmetry.space_group_name_H-M   'P 1'
#
loop_
_entity.id
_entity.type
_entity.pdbx_description
1 polymer ?
#
loop_
_entity_poly.entity_id
_entity_poly.type
_entity_poly.pdbx_seq_one_letter_code
_entity_poly.pdbx_strand_id
1 'polypeptide(L)'
;MSVNMNREILRLAVPNILSNISIPLLGMVDTALMGRLESEVYLGAVALGSILFNFIYWGFGFLRMGTTGLTAQAFGRSDQREGIAILARGLMVAAIGSLLIIVLQGAIAWLGFSLIPGDESVKQLAKQYFFIRIYAAPATLALYVIQGWFLGMQNARYPMVLMVII
;
A
#
# COMPACT_ATOMS: atom_id res chain seq x y z
N MET A 1 -27.77 13.82 22.91
CA MET A 1 -27.40 13.66 21.49
C MET A 1 -25.91 13.33 21.25
N SER A 2 -25.05 13.17 22.27
CA SER A 2 -23.59 12.98 22.08
C SER A 2 -23.02 11.57 22.33
N VAL A 3 -23.69 10.70 23.10
CA VAL A 3 -23.12 9.37 23.45
C VAL A 3 -23.09 8.41 22.25
N ASN A 4 -24.08 8.47 21.35
CA ASN A 4 -24.12 7.62 20.15
C ASN A 4 -23.06 8.01 19.11
N MET A 5 -22.78 9.30 18.94
CA MET A 5 -21.77 9.79 18.00
C MET A 5 -20.38 9.33 18.41
N ASN A 6 -20.02 9.47 19.69
CA ASN A 6 -18.72 9.00 20.21
C ASN A 6 -18.55 7.48 20.02
N ARG A 7 -19.62 6.70 20.21
CA ARG A 7 -19.61 5.25 20.03
C ARG A 7 -19.42 4.85 18.56
N GLU A 8 -20.04 5.56 17.62
CA GLU A 8 -19.82 5.35 16.18
C GLU A 8 -18.43 5.77 15.73
N ILE A 9 -17.94 6.92 16.20
CA ILE A 9 -16.57 7.37 15.95
C ILE A 9 -15.58 6.32 16.46
N LEU A 10 -15.73 5.82 17.69
CA LEU A 10 -14.86 4.78 18.24
C LEU A 10 -14.96 3.46 17.46
N ARG A 11 -16.16 3.08 16.98
CA ARG A 11 -16.37 1.88 16.15
C ARG A 11 -15.58 1.94 14.84
N LEU A 12 -15.34 3.13 14.29
CA LEU A 12 -14.56 3.35 13.07
C LEU A 12 -13.08 3.64 13.35
N ALA A 13 -12.80 4.36 14.42
CA ALA A 13 -11.46 4.81 14.78
C ALA A 13 -10.59 3.65 15.29
N VAL A 14 -11.10 2.79 16.18
CA VAL A 14 -10.31 1.70 16.77
C VAL A 14 -9.76 0.74 15.70
N PRO A 15 -10.56 0.22 14.75
CA PRO A 15 -10.04 -0.64 13.69
C PRO A 15 -9.06 0.07 12.76
N ASN A 16 -9.31 1.35 12.45
CA ASN A 16 -8.41 2.15 11.61
C ASN A 16 -7.07 2.40 12.29
N ILE A 17 -7.07 2.74 13.58
CA ILE A 17 -5.86 2.95 14.37
C ILE A 17 -5.03 1.67 14.40
N LEU A 18 -5.65 0.52 14.71
CA LEU A 18 -4.96 -0.77 14.70
C LEU A 18 -4.36 -1.09 13.34
N SER A 19 -5.12 -0.91 12.25
CA SER A 19 -4.65 -1.14 10.87
C SER A 19 -3.45 -0.25 10.53
N ASN A 20 -3.49 1.04 10.89
CA ASN A 20 -2.40 1.97 10.58
C ASN A 20 -1.16 1.74 11.45
N ILE A 21 -1.30 1.20 12.67
CA ILE A 21 -0.18 0.86 13.55
C ILE A 21 0.50 -0.46 13.13
N SER A 22 -0.21 -1.39 12.49
CA SER A 22 0.37 -2.66 12.05
C SER A 22 1.55 -2.46 11.09
N ILE A 23 1.48 -1.50 10.17
CA ILE A 23 2.56 -1.23 9.20
C ILE A 23 3.89 -0.83 9.88
N PRO A 24 3.95 0.20 10.74
CA PRO A 24 5.19 0.56 11.42
C PRO A 24 5.66 -0.53 12.39
N LEU A 25 4.77 -1.25 13.06
CA LEU A 25 5.16 -2.39 13.91
C LEU A 25 5.83 -3.50 13.11
N LEU A 26 5.27 -3.87 11.95
CA LEU A 26 5.87 -4.85 11.05
C LEU A 26 7.24 -4.37 10.58
N GLY A 27 7.34 -3.08 10.19
CA GLY A 27 8.62 -2.48 9.81
C GLY A 27 9.67 -2.49 10.93
N MET A 28 9.26 -2.31 12.20
CA MET A 28 10.15 -2.45 13.35
C MET A 28 10.64 -3.88 13.54
N VAL A 29 9.77 -4.87 13.36
CA VAL A 29 10.12 -6.30 13.45
C VAL A 29 11.06 -6.68 12.31
N ASP A 30 10.77 -6.28 11.08
CA ASP A 30 11.64 -6.49 9.91
C ASP A 30 13.02 -5.88 10.17
N THR A 31 13.08 -4.64 10.64
CA THR A 31 14.34 -3.96 10.97
C THR A 31 15.10 -4.70 12.08
N ALA A 32 14.41 -5.17 13.11
CA ALA A 32 15.03 -5.89 14.24
C ALA A 32 15.56 -7.28 13.84
N LEU A 33 14.85 -8.01 12.97
CA LEU A 33 15.29 -9.29 12.42
C LEU A 33 16.50 -9.09 11.50
N MET A 34 16.43 -8.09 10.63
CA MET A 34 17.46 -7.82 9.64
C MET A 34 18.73 -7.23 10.25
N GLY A 35 18.63 -6.54 11.40
CA GLY A 35 19.77 -6.10 12.20
C GLY A 35 20.53 -7.22 12.93
N ARG A 36 20.04 -8.47 12.92
CA ARG A 36 20.75 -9.65 13.44
C ARG A 36 21.55 -10.41 12.38
N LEU A 37 21.46 -10.03 11.11
CA LEU A 37 22.25 -10.65 10.04
C LEU A 37 23.68 -10.11 10.05
N GLU A 38 24.66 -11.00 9.97
CA GLU A 38 26.10 -10.70 10.06
C GLU A 38 26.66 -9.90 8.86
N SER A 39 25.84 -9.57 7.85
CA SER A 39 26.27 -8.89 6.63
C SER A 39 25.40 -7.66 6.33
N GLU A 40 25.98 -6.48 6.60
CA GLU A 40 25.40 -5.14 6.39
C GLU A 40 24.88 -4.92 4.95
N VAL A 41 25.43 -5.65 3.99
CA VAL A 41 25.11 -5.54 2.55
C VAL A 41 23.66 -5.96 2.26
N TYR A 42 23.15 -7.01 2.91
CA TYR A 42 21.75 -7.46 2.69
C TYR A 42 20.74 -6.48 3.27
N LEU A 43 21.04 -5.92 4.45
CA LEU A 43 20.22 -4.89 5.07
C LEU A 43 20.15 -3.63 4.20
N GLY A 44 21.30 -3.18 3.71
CA GLY A 44 21.39 -2.05 2.78
C GLY A 44 20.59 -2.29 1.49
N ALA A 45 20.65 -3.51 0.94
CA ALA A 45 19.95 -3.84 -0.30
C ALA A 45 18.43 -3.80 -0.15
N VAL A 46 17.90 -4.36 0.95
CA VAL A 46 16.46 -4.33 1.26
C VAL A 46 15.99 -2.91 1.56
N ALA A 47 16.79 -2.11 2.27
CA ALA A 47 16.49 -0.71 2.53
C ALA A 47 16.40 0.10 1.23
N LEU A 48 17.40 -0.02 0.34
CA LEU A 48 17.43 0.62 -0.97
C LEU A 48 16.23 0.22 -1.84
N GLY A 49 15.95 -1.08 -1.93
CA GLY A 49 14.79 -1.59 -2.67
C GLY A 49 13.47 -1.06 -2.11
N SER A 50 13.34 -1.00 -0.78
CA SER A 50 12.13 -0.52 -0.11
C SER A 50 11.89 0.98 -0.33
N ILE A 51 12.94 1.80 -0.36
CA ILE A 51 12.84 3.23 -0.72
C ILE A 51 12.26 3.39 -2.12
N LEU A 52 12.77 2.61 -3.08
CA LEU A 52 12.29 2.66 -4.46
C LEU A 52 10.81 2.25 -4.57
N PHE A 53 10.40 1.17 -3.91
CA PHE A 53 8.99 0.77 -3.87
C PHE A 53 8.09 1.78 -3.16
N ASN A 54 8.57 2.39 -2.07
CA ASN A 54 7.82 3.43 -1.37
C ASN A 54 7.54 4.61 -2.29
N PHE A 55 8.55 5.07 -3.04
CA PHE A 55 8.38 6.15 -3.99
C PHE A 55 7.38 5.81 -5.11
N ILE A 56 7.49 4.61 -5.70
CA ILE A 56 6.57 4.14 -6.74
C ILE A 56 5.14 4.09 -6.20
N TYR A 57 4.91 3.40 -5.08
CA TYR A 57 3.56 3.19 -4.56
C TYR A 57 2.95 4.45 -3.95
N TRP A 58 3.77 5.36 -3.41
CA TRP A 58 3.29 6.67 -2.95
C TRP A 58 2.65 7.46 -4.10
N GLY A 59 3.21 7.40 -5.31
CA GLY A 59 2.62 7.99 -6.52
C GLY A 59 1.22 7.47 -6.85
N PHE A 60 0.88 6.25 -6.42
CA PHE A 60 -0.44 5.64 -6.57
C PHE A 60 -1.35 5.78 -5.33
N GLY A 61 -0.90 6.50 -4.30
CA GLY A 61 -1.68 6.74 -3.07
C GLY A 61 -3.02 7.43 -3.32
N PHE A 62 -3.17 8.13 -4.45
CA PHE A 62 -4.43 8.75 -4.88
C PHE A 62 -5.55 7.72 -5.08
N LEU A 63 -5.23 6.46 -5.43
CA LEU A 63 -6.23 5.41 -5.60
C LEU A 63 -7.04 5.21 -4.32
N ARG A 64 -6.36 5.22 -3.16
CA ARG A 64 -7.02 5.08 -1.86
C ARG A 64 -7.89 6.29 -1.54
N MET A 65 -7.31 7.49 -1.58
CA MET A 65 -8.03 8.72 -1.21
C MET A 65 -9.20 9.02 -2.17
N GLY A 66 -8.99 8.83 -3.48
CA GLY A 66 -9.99 9.06 -4.52
C GLY A 66 -11.16 8.09 -4.43
N THR A 67 -10.90 6.80 -4.23
CA THR A 67 -11.97 5.80 -4.07
C THR A 67 -12.74 5.99 -2.77
N THR A 68 -12.06 6.38 -1.67
CA THR A 68 -12.71 6.67 -0.37
C THR A 68 -13.76 7.77 -0.50
N GLY A 69 -13.38 8.93 -1.07
CA GLY A 69 -14.28 10.08 -1.18
C GLY A 69 -15.49 9.80 -2.08
N LEU A 70 -15.27 9.20 -3.25
CA LEU A 70 -16.35 8.85 -4.18
C LEU A 70 -17.29 7.80 -3.57
N THR A 71 -16.74 6.77 -2.93
CA THR A 71 -17.54 5.71 -2.31
C THR A 71 -18.34 6.24 -1.13
N ALA A 72 -17.79 7.14 -0.31
CA ALA A 72 -18.52 7.78 0.78
C ALA A 72 -19.72 8.60 0.28
N GLN A 73 -19.57 9.30 -0.85
CA GLN A 73 -20.69 10.04 -1.46
C GLN A 73 -21.77 9.10 -2.03
N ALA A 74 -21.39 8.00 -2.67
CA ALA A 74 -22.33 6.99 -3.15
C ALA A 74 -23.06 6.31 -1.98
N PHE A 75 -22.32 5.95 -0.93
CA PHE A 75 -22.85 5.36 0.29
C PHE A 75 -23.84 6.30 0.99
N GLY A 76 -23.50 7.59 1.12
CA GLY A 76 -24.41 8.60 1.69
C GLY A 76 -25.70 8.80 0.90
N ARG A 77 -25.69 8.52 -0.42
CA ARG A 77 -26.88 8.51 -1.29
C ARG A 77 -27.61 7.17 -1.34
N SER A 78 -27.14 6.16 -0.60
CA SER A 78 -27.64 4.78 -0.66
C SER A 78 -27.58 4.14 -2.06
N ASP A 79 -26.67 4.61 -2.92
CA ASP A 79 -26.50 4.11 -4.28
C ASP A 79 -25.45 3.00 -4.32
N GLN A 80 -25.92 1.76 -4.11
CA GLN A 80 -25.05 0.58 -4.13
C GLN A 80 -24.47 0.29 -5.51
N ARG A 81 -25.19 0.65 -6.59
CA ARG A 81 -24.71 0.41 -7.96
C ARG A 81 -23.51 1.29 -8.26
N GLU A 82 -23.58 2.56 -7.90
CA GLU A 82 -22.44 3.46 -8.06
C GLU A 82 -21.27 3.05 -7.15
N GLY A 83 -21.55 2.58 -5.93
CA GLY A 83 -20.52 2.01 -5.05
C GLY A 83 -19.70 0.88 -5.72
N ILE A 84 -20.37 -0.07 -6.36
CA ILE A 84 -19.71 -1.17 -7.09
C ILE A 84 -18.99 -0.65 -8.35
N ALA A 85 -19.59 0.31 -9.07
CA ALA A 85 -18.96 0.91 -10.25
C ALA A 85 -17.66 1.63 -9.90
N ILE A 86 -17.60 2.33 -8.76
CA ILE A 86 -16.37 2.97 -8.25
C ILE A 86 -15.29 1.92 -7.97
N LEU A 87 -15.64 0.79 -7.33
CA LEU A 87 -14.70 -0.30 -7.09
C LEU A 87 -14.14 -0.88 -8.39
N ALA A 88 -15.02 -1.17 -9.36
CA ALA A 88 -14.62 -1.72 -10.66
C ALA A 88 -13.69 -0.77 -11.44
N ARG A 89 -14.03 0.53 -11.50
CA ARG A 89 -13.19 1.56 -12.12
C ARG A 89 -11.85 1.70 -11.40
N GLY A 90 -11.86 1.72 -10.06
CA GLY A 90 -10.64 1.77 -9.26
C GLY A 90 -9.72 0.59 -9.54
N LEU A 91 -10.25 -0.64 -9.55
CA LEU A 91 -9.49 -1.86 -9.86
C LEU A 91 -8.96 -1.86 -11.29
N MET A 92 -9.71 -1.31 -12.24
CA MET A 92 -9.24 -1.15 -13.63
C MET A 92 -8.04 -0.19 -13.70
N VAL A 93 -8.09 0.94 -13.00
CA VAL A 93 -6.95 1.88 -12.93
C VAL A 93 -5.76 1.24 -12.22
N ALA A 94 -5.99 0.47 -11.15
CA ALA A 94 -4.94 -0.29 -10.47
C ALA A 94 -4.29 -1.35 -11.38
N ALA A 95 -5.08 -2.06 -12.18
CA ALA A 95 -4.59 -3.04 -13.14
C ALA A 95 -3.75 -2.39 -14.24
N ILE A 96 -4.21 -1.27 -14.81
CA ILE A 96 -3.46 -0.52 -15.82
C ILE A 96 -2.17 0.05 -15.22
N GLY A 97 -2.25 0.66 -14.03
CA GLY A 97 -1.10 1.23 -13.33
C GLY A 97 -0.04 0.19 -12.98
N SER A 98 -0.45 -0.97 -12.49
CA SER A 98 0.48 -2.07 -12.19
C SER A 98 1.08 -2.69 -13.44
N LEU A 99 0.31 -2.83 -14.53
CA LEU A 99 0.83 -3.26 -15.81
C LEU A 99 1.90 -2.28 -16.34
N LEU A 100 1.66 -0.97 -16.24
CA LEU A 100 2.64 0.06 -16.61
C LEU A 100 3.92 -0.05 -15.76
N ILE A 101 3.80 -0.26 -14.45
CA ILE A 101 4.95 -0.47 -13.57
C ILE A 101 5.77 -1.69 -14.03
N ILE A 102 5.11 -2.81 -14.33
CA ILE A 102 5.78 -4.06 -14.75
C ILE A 102 6.44 -3.89 -16.13
N VAL A 103 5.76 -3.26 -17.09
CA VAL A 103 6.32 -3.03 -18.43
C VAL A 103 7.52 -2.08 -18.37
N LEU A 104 7.44 -1.04 -17.54
CA LEU A 104 8.51 -0.04 -17.38
C LEU A 104 9.56 -0.44 -16.33
N GLN A 105 9.52 -1.64 -15.77
CA GLN A 105 10.38 -2.08 -14.67
C GLN A 105 11.87 -1.85 -14.94
N GLY A 106 12.34 -2.06 -16.17
CA GLY A 106 13.74 -1.86 -16.54
C GLY A 106 14.15 -0.39 -16.49
N ALA A 107 13.31 0.51 -17.00
CA ALA A 107 13.54 1.94 -16.93
C ALA A 107 13.47 2.46 -15.49
N ILE A 108 12.52 1.96 -14.70
CA ILE A 108 12.37 2.28 -13.27
C ILE A 108 13.61 1.84 -12.49
N ALA A 109 14.11 0.62 -12.71
CA ALA A 109 15.32 0.13 -12.06
C ALA A 109 16.54 0.97 -12.45
N TRP A 110 16.71 1.25 -13.73
CA TRP A 110 17.84 2.06 -14.21
C TRP A 110 17.83 3.47 -13.60
N LEU A 111 16.68 4.15 -13.63
CA LEU A 111 16.54 5.51 -13.10
C LEU A 111 16.64 5.54 -11.57
N GLY A 112 16.00 4.59 -10.88
CA GLY A 112 16.04 4.49 -9.43
C GLY A 112 17.45 4.23 -8.90
N PHE A 113 18.15 3.21 -9.42
CA PHE A 113 19.48 2.84 -8.92
C PHE A 113 20.62 3.75 -9.42
N SER A 114 20.38 4.57 -10.46
CA SER A 114 21.33 5.62 -10.87
C SER A 114 21.23 6.86 -9.97
N LEU A 115 20.03 7.22 -9.52
CA LEU A 115 19.80 8.36 -8.64
C LEU A 115 20.11 8.06 -7.16
N ILE A 116 19.91 6.82 -6.73
CA ILE A 116 20.15 6.46 -5.32
C ILE A 116 21.66 6.22 -5.08
N PRO A 117 22.31 6.97 -4.18
CA PRO A 117 23.69 6.71 -3.79
C PRO A 117 23.81 5.38 -3.03
N GLY A 118 24.90 4.64 -3.26
CA GLY A 118 25.14 3.36 -2.61
C GLY A 118 26.28 2.59 -3.28
N ASP A 119 26.86 1.66 -2.54
CA ASP A 119 27.93 0.80 -3.05
C ASP A 119 27.39 -0.18 -4.11
N GLU A 120 28.22 -0.53 -5.10
CA GLU A 120 27.78 -1.31 -6.27
C GLU A 120 27.34 -2.72 -5.85
N SER A 121 28.00 -3.28 -4.83
CA SER A 121 27.66 -4.56 -4.20
C SER A 121 26.22 -4.58 -3.66
N VAL A 122 25.81 -3.52 -2.99
CA VAL A 122 24.47 -3.34 -2.40
C VAL A 122 23.43 -3.10 -3.50
N LYS A 123 23.77 -2.29 -4.52
CA LYS A 123 22.89 -1.99 -5.66
C LYS A 123 22.57 -3.24 -6.47
N GLN A 124 23.53 -4.15 -6.64
CA GLN A 124 23.33 -5.38 -7.39
C GLN A 124 22.32 -6.30 -6.70
N LEU A 125 22.42 -6.47 -5.38
CA LEU A 125 21.42 -7.20 -4.59
C LEU A 125 20.06 -6.50 -4.58
N ALA A 126 20.04 -5.17 -4.46
CA ALA A 126 18.79 -4.40 -4.48
C ALA A 126 18.05 -4.50 -5.83
N LYS A 127 18.78 -4.55 -6.95
CA LYS A 127 18.21 -4.83 -8.28
C LYS A 127 17.57 -6.21 -8.36
N GLN A 128 18.25 -7.25 -7.87
CA GLN A 128 17.67 -8.61 -7.83
C GLN A 128 16.39 -8.62 -6.99
N TYR A 129 16.43 -8.00 -5.81
CA TYR A 129 15.25 -7.86 -4.95
C TYR A 129 14.10 -7.13 -5.66
N PHE A 130 14.39 -6.04 -6.37
CA PHE A 130 13.40 -5.26 -7.12
C PHE A 130 12.70 -6.09 -8.20
N PHE A 131 13.45 -6.81 -9.03
CA PHE A 131 12.87 -7.62 -10.12
C PHE A 131 12.02 -8.79 -9.62
N ILE A 132 12.28 -9.30 -8.42
CA ILE A 132 11.43 -10.31 -7.79
C ILE A 132 10.15 -9.67 -7.24
N ARG A 133 10.29 -8.56 -6.50
CA ARG A 133 9.18 -7.94 -5.76
C ARG A 133 8.22 -7.13 -6.63
N ILE A 134 8.61 -6.68 -7.82
CA ILE A 134 7.76 -5.83 -8.67
C ILE A 134 6.44 -6.50 -9.10
N TYR A 135 6.41 -7.82 -9.18
CA TYR A 135 5.18 -8.58 -9.46
C TYR A 135 4.14 -8.52 -8.34
N ALA A 136 4.49 -8.00 -7.15
CA ALA A 136 3.52 -7.69 -6.10
C ALA A 136 2.70 -6.42 -6.39
N ALA A 137 3.14 -5.56 -7.33
CA ALA A 137 2.48 -4.29 -7.63
C ALA A 137 0.97 -4.41 -7.95
N PRO A 138 0.48 -5.38 -8.75
CA PRO A 138 -0.96 -5.54 -8.99
C PRO A 138 -1.74 -5.76 -7.70
N ALA A 139 -1.23 -6.60 -6.80
CA ALA A 139 -1.86 -6.87 -5.51
C ALA A 139 -1.84 -5.63 -4.61
N THR A 140 -0.72 -4.92 -4.54
CA THR A 140 -0.58 -3.70 -3.71
C THR A 140 -1.54 -2.59 -4.17
N LEU A 141 -1.62 -2.31 -5.47
CA LEU A 141 -2.49 -1.26 -5.99
C LEU A 141 -3.97 -1.63 -5.86
N ALA A 142 -4.33 -2.91 -6.08
CA ALA A 142 -5.67 -3.40 -5.82
C ALA A 142 -6.05 -3.24 -4.34
N LEU A 143 -5.13 -3.53 -3.43
CA LEU A 143 -5.34 -3.34 -1.99
C LEU A 143 -5.63 -1.88 -1.62
N TYR A 144 -4.97 -0.91 -2.25
CA TYR A 144 -5.26 0.52 -2.03
C TYR A 144 -6.70 0.89 -2.41
N VAL A 145 -7.18 0.38 -3.54
CA VAL A 145 -8.55 0.58 -4.00
C VAL A 145 -9.54 -0.08 -3.05
N ILE A 146 -9.30 -1.34 -2.67
CA ILE A 146 -10.18 -2.10 -1.78
C ILE A 146 -10.27 -1.44 -0.41
N GLN A 147 -9.13 -1.02 0.16
CA GLN A 147 -9.09 -0.30 1.43
C GLN A 147 -9.86 1.03 1.36
N GLY A 148 -9.66 1.81 0.29
CA GLY A 148 -10.36 3.07 0.12
C GLY A 148 -11.87 2.89 -0.04
N TRP A 149 -12.28 1.89 -0.81
CA TRP A 149 -13.69 1.54 -1.00
C TRP A 149 -14.37 1.13 0.31
N PHE A 150 -13.78 0.20 1.07
CA PHE A 150 -14.31 -0.21 2.37
C PHE A 150 -14.38 0.94 3.38
N LEU A 151 -13.35 1.79 3.42
CA LEU A 151 -13.33 2.96 4.28
C LEU A 151 -14.45 3.95 3.91
N GLY A 152 -14.68 4.17 2.62
CA GLY A 152 -15.76 5.02 2.12
C GLY A 152 -17.16 4.51 2.49
N MET A 153 -17.36 3.19 2.56
CA MET A 153 -18.61 2.58 3.05
C MET A 153 -18.78 2.60 4.58
N GLN A 154 -17.94 3.35 5.31
CA GLN A 154 -17.89 3.34 6.78
C GLN A 154 -17.66 1.93 7.36
N ASN A 155 -17.00 1.04 6.61
CA ASN A 155 -16.70 -0.31 7.04
C ASN A 155 -15.20 -0.47 7.30
N ALA A 156 -14.78 -0.11 8.50
CA ALA A 156 -13.38 -0.23 8.93
C ALA A 156 -13.01 -1.65 9.40
N ARG A 157 -13.97 -2.58 9.52
CA ARG A 157 -13.73 -3.93 10.07
C ARG A 157 -13.04 -4.86 9.06
N TYR A 158 -13.53 -4.90 7.81
CA TYR A 158 -12.92 -5.77 6.79
C TYR A 158 -11.48 -5.36 6.42
N PRO A 159 -11.14 -4.07 6.26
CA PRO A 159 -9.75 -3.65 6.04
C PRO A 159 -8.82 -4.10 7.18
N MET A 160 -9.28 -4.01 8.43
CA MET A 160 -8.50 -4.44 9.59
C MET A 160 -8.25 -5.95 9.57
N VAL A 161 -9.27 -6.76 9.26
CA VAL A 161 -9.11 -8.22 9.14
C VAL A 161 -8.14 -8.58 8.01
N LEU A 162 -8.25 -7.91 6.85
CA LEU A 162 -7.33 -8.08 5.73
C LEU A 162 -5.88 -7.78 6.12
N MET A 163 -5.63 -6.70 6.88
CA MET A 163 -4.29 -6.34 7.33
C MET A 163 -3.71 -7.22 8.45
N VAL A 164 -4.56 -7.88 9.24
CA VAL A 164 -4.09 -8.72 10.36
C VAL A 164 -3.83 -10.16 9.90
N ILE A 165 -4.59 -10.66 8.92
CA ILE A 165 -4.48 -12.03 8.43
C ILE A 165 -3.42 -12.18 7.32
N ILE A 166 -3.28 -11.17 6.46
CA ILE A 166 -2.34 -11.16 5.31
C ILE A 166 -1.11 -10.35 5.67
#